data_AF-A0A6A3CCK4-F1
#
_entry.id   AF-A0A6A3CCK4-F1
#
_cell.length_a   1.000
_cell.length_b   1.000
_cell.length_c   1.000
_cell.angle_alpha   90.00
_cell.angle_beta   90.00
_cell.angle_gamma   90.00
#
_symmetry.space_group_name_H-M   'P 1'
#
loop_
_entity.id
_entity.type
_entity.pdbx_description
1 polymer ?
#
loop_
_entity_poly.entity_id
_entity_poly.type
_entity_poly.pdbx_seq_one_letter_code
_entity_poly.pdbx_strand_id
1 'polypeptide(L)'
;MEEKEIDKALKKPDKKANRVSIPVPKLTEAEVQKRRDEQQAEMAKKAEEAKKSQSRTAEEEEYERMVLVTNTNRDDSLIEARSVEEAIAQMCVTDNLPPDRHPERRLKASFKAFEEAELPRLKEDKPGLTHTQYKDMIWKLWKKSPDNPLNQSSLLPILN
;
A
#
# COMPACT_ATOMS: atom_id res chain seq x y z
N MET A 1 -10.11 41.88 -14.98
CA MET A 1 -9.86 42.80 -13.84
C MET A 1 -8.86 42.21 -12.85
N GLU A 2 -8.73 40.88 -12.76
CA GLU A 2 -7.76 40.17 -11.91
C GLU A 2 -6.30 40.21 -12.40
N GLU A 3 -6.05 40.29 -13.73
CA GLU A 3 -4.67 40.35 -14.26
C GLU A 3 -3.90 41.62 -13.86
N LYS A 4 -4.61 42.70 -13.53
CA LYS A 4 -3.97 43.93 -13.01
C LYS A 4 -3.60 43.83 -11.53
N GLU A 5 -4.14 42.87 -10.80
CA GLU A 5 -3.83 42.68 -9.37
C GLU A 5 -2.58 41.81 -9.17
N ILE A 6 -2.36 40.82 -10.05
CA ILE A 6 -1.15 39.98 -10.03
C ILE A 6 0.11 40.74 -10.45
N ASP A 7 0.02 41.68 -11.39
CA ASP A 7 1.18 42.45 -11.86
C ASP A 7 1.67 43.47 -10.81
N LYS A 8 0.75 43.91 -9.92
CA LYS A 8 1.07 44.77 -8.77
C LYS A 8 1.83 44.02 -7.67
N ALA A 9 1.70 42.69 -7.60
CA ALA A 9 2.42 41.83 -6.65
C ALA A 9 3.84 41.43 -7.13
N LEU A 10 4.12 41.46 -8.44
CA LEU A 10 5.47 41.19 -8.98
C LEU A 10 6.39 42.41 -8.97
N LYS A 11 5.85 43.62 -8.81
CA LYS A 11 6.63 44.85 -8.76
C LYS A 11 7.25 45.04 -7.37
N LYS A 12 8.40 44.39 -7.18
CA LYS A 12 9.23 44.52 -5.97
C LYS A 12 9.49 46.02 -5.68
N PRO A 13 8.99 46.58 -4.56
CA PRO A 13 9.33 47.95 -4.20
C PRO A 13 10.83 48.02 -3.87
N ASP A 14 11.52 49.00 -4.46
CA ASP A 14 12.93 49.25 -4.24
C ASP A 14 13.24 49.38 -2.73
N LYS A 15 13.99 48.40 -2.20
CA LYS A 15 14.32 48.29 -0.76
C LYS A 15 15.15 49.46 -0.22
N LYS A 16 15.59 50.38 -1.08
CA LYS A 16 16.40 51.55 -0.72
C LYS A 16 15.62 52.86 -0.63
N ALA A 17 14.38 52.93 -1.13
CA ALA A 17 13.61 54.17 -1.16
C ALA A 17 12.64 54.35 0.03
N ASN A 18 12.31 53.28 0.76
CA ASN A 18 11.32 53.35 1.86
C ASN A 18 11.91 53.19 3.28
N ARG A 19 13.23 53.37 3.43
CA ARG A 19 13.92 53.25 4.74
C ARG A 19 14.10 54.59 5.48
N VAL A 20 13.63 55.72 4.95
CA VAL A 20 14.10 57.05 5.39
C VAL A 20 13.06 57.93 6.09
N SER A 21 11.79 57.56 6.23
CA SER A 21 10.80 58.54 6.75
C SER A 21 9.72 58.05 7.70
N ILE A 22 9.91 56.92 8.38
CA ILE A 22 9.05 56.55 9.51
C ILE A 22 9.93 56.56 10.75
N PRO A 23 9.70 57.49 11.72
CA PRO A 23 10.36 57.43 13.01
C PRO A 23 9.93 56.13 13.69
N VAL A 24 10.77 55.10 13.58
CA VAL A 24 10.57 53.85 14.33
C VAL A 24 10.85 54.22 15.79
N PRO A 25 9.86 54.14 16.69
CA PRO A 25 10.10 54.35 18.10
C PRO A 25 11.20 53.39 18.54
N LYS A 26 12.25 53.91 19.18
CA LYS A 26 13.36 53.11 19.70
C LYS A 26 12.82 52.27 20.86
N LEU A 27 12.27 51.11 20.54
CA LEU A 27 11.82 50.13 21.51
C LEU A 27 13.05 49.59 22.23
N THR A 28 12.95 49.45 23.55
CA THR A 28 14.01 48.83 24.33
C THR A 28 14.14 47.35 23.95
N GLU A 29 15.34 46.79 24.04
CA GLU A 29 15.62 45.39 23.67
C GLU A 29 14.70 44.40 24.40
N ALA A 30 14.31 44.74 25.64
CA ALA A 30 13.36 43.98 26.45
C ALA A 30 11.94 43.92 25.85
N GLU A 31 11.46 45.01 25.24
CA GLU A 31 10.12 45.06 24.62
C GLU A 31 10.08 44.33 23.28
N VAL A 32 11.19 44.35 22.53
CA VAL A 32 11.34 43.58 21.30
C VAL A 32 11.34 42.08 21.59
N GLN A 33 12.04 41.66 22.65
CA GLN A 33 12.09 40.26 23.06
C GLN A 33 10.73 39.76 23.55
N LYS A 34 10.05 40.53 24.42
CA LYS A 34 8.71 40.19 24.91
C LYS A 34 7.70 39.98 23.78
N ARG A 35 7.73 40.85 22.76
CA ARG A 35 6.80 40.77 21.61
C ARG A 35 7.11 39.56 20.70
N ARG A 36 8.39 39.20 20.56
CA ARG A 36 8.80 37.98 19.84
C ARG A 36 8.36 36.72 20.60
N ASP A 37 8.52 36.72 21.91
CA ASP A 37 8.13 35.60 22.76
C ASP A 37 6.60 35.42 22.78
N GLU A 38 5.84 36.52 22.84
CA GLU A 38 4.37 36.50 22.71
C GLU A 38 3.92 35.94 21.35
N GLN A 39 4.55 36.38 20.24
CA GLN A 39 4.27 35.86 18.90
C GLN A 39 4.62 34.38 18.74
N GLN A 40 5.74 33.94 19.32
CA GLN A 40 6.13 32.53 19.31
C GLN A 40 5.17 31.69 20.16
N ALA A 41 4.73 32.18 21.31
CA ALA A 41 3.76 31.50 22.17
C ALA A 41 2.39 31.37 21.49
N GLU A 42 1.94 32.41 20.78
CA GLU A 42 0.67 32.37 20.03
C GLU A 42 0.75 31.40 18.85
N MET A 43 1.86 31.40 18.11
CA MET A 43 2.11 30.44 17.03
C MET A 43 2.20 29.00 17.57
N ALA A 44 2.81 28.78 18.73
CA ALA A 44 2.88 27.47 19.38
C ALA A 44 1.50 26.97 19.82
N LYS A 45 0.68 27.84 20.45
CA LYS A 45 -0.71 27.50 20.80
C LYS A 45 -1.55 27.15 19.58
N LYS A 46 -1.44 27.94 18.51
CA LYS A 46 -2.17 27.68 17.26
C LYS A 46 -1.72 26.38 16.58
N ALA A 47 -0.42 26.07 16.65
CA ALA A 47 0.11 24.81 16.13
C ALA A 47 -0.33 23.60 16.97
N GLU A 48 -0.43 23.74 18.29
CA GLU A 48 -0.96 22.69 19.18
C GLU A 48 -2.44 22.43 18.91
N GLU A 49 -3.24 23.49 18.77
CA GLU A 49 -4.67 23.39 18.47
C GLU A 49 -4.92 22.75 17.09
N ALA A 50 -4.12 23.11 16.08
CA ALA A 50 -4.16 22.48 14.76
C ALA A 50 -3.76 21.00 14.79
N LYS A 51 -2.77 20.62 15.60
CA LYS A 51 -2.39 19.20 15.77
C LYS A 51 -3.49 18.41 16.47
N LYS A 52 -4.15 19.02 17.47
CA LYS A 52 -5.25 18.40 18.22
C LYS A 52 -6.52 18.23 17.38
N SER A 53 -6.82 19.17 16.48
CA SER A 53 -7.93 19.02 15.55
C SER A 53 -7.63 17.95 14.50
N GLN A 54 -6.40 17.93 13.95
CA GLN A 54 -5.95 16.90 13.00
C GLN A 54 -5.97 15.49 13.60
N SER A 55 -5.57 15.32 14.86
CA SER A 55 -5.62 14.00 15.52
C SER A 55 -7.06 13.51 15.69
N ARG A 56 -8.00 14.41 16.03
CA ARG A 56 -9.42 14.07 16.17
C ARG A 56 -10.06 13.67 14.84
N THR A 57 -9.76 14.40 13.76
CA THR A 57 -10.27 14.05 12.42
C THR A 57 -9.66 12.76 11.90
N ALA A 58 -8.36 12.51 12.15
CA ALA A 58 -7.70 11.28 11.74
C ALA A 58 -8.28 10.04 12.46
N GLU A 59 -8.56 10.16 13.76
CA GLU A 59 -9.18 9.09 14.57
C GLU A 59 -10.61 8.76 14.09
N GLU A 60 -11.39 9.79 13.73
CA GLU A 60 -12.77 9.63 13.23
C GLU A 60 -12.80 8.98 11.84
N GLU A 61 -11.94 9.41 10.91
CA GLU A 61 -11.81 8.80 9.57
C GLU A 61 -11.31 7.34 9.63
N GLU A 62 -10.40 7.03 10.55
CA GLU A 62 -9.90 5.67 10.75
C GLU A 62 -10.98 4.75 11.34
N TYR A 63 -11.75 5.25 12.30
CA TYR A 63 -12.90 4.54 12.85
C TYR A 63 -14.00 4.32 11.80
N GLU A 64 -14.31 5.34 10.99
CA GLU A 64 -15.26 5.21 9.89
C GLU A 64 -14.79 4.12 8.90
N ARG A 65 -13.51 4.09 8.50
CA ARG A 65 -12.99 3.02 7.62
C ARG A 65 -13.10 1.62 8.23
N MET A 66 -12.90 1.48 9.54
CA MET A 66 -13.03 0.19 10.22
C MET A 66 -14.48 -0.27 10.34
N VAL A 67 -15.42 0.65 10.52
CA VAL A 67 -16.86 0.34 10.66
C VAL A 67 -17.54 0.17 9.31
N LEU A 68 -17.16 0.93 8.28
CA LEU A 68 -17.68 0.84 6.91
C LEU A 68 -17.05 -0.31 6.10
N VAL A 69 -16.67 -1.42 6.73
CA VAL A 69 -16.29 -2.62 5.99
C VAL A 69 -17.55 -3.21 5.36
N THR A 70 -17.68 -3.02 4.05
CA THR A 70 -18.78 -3.56 3.26
C THR A 70 -18.81 -5.08 3.38
N ASN A 71 -19.95 -5.64 3.77
CA ASN A 71 -20.14 -7.08 3.90
C ASN A 71 -20.25 -7.71 2.50
N THR A 72 -19.12 -8.15 1.95
CA THR A 72 -19.01 -8.84 0.66
C THR A 72 -19.54 -10.28 0.67
N ASN A 73 -19.99 -10.82 1.81
CA ASN A 73 -20.64 -12.14 1.82
C ASN A 73 -22.04 -12.10 1.19
N ARG A 74 -22.55 -10.90 0.91
CA ARG A 74 -23.87 -10.63 0.34
C ARG A 74 -23.78 -9.81 -0.95
N ASP A 75 -22.64 -9.88 -1.63
CA ASP A 75 -22.51 -9.25 -2.94
C ASP A 75 -23.41 -10.03 -3.91
N ASP A 76 -24.61 -9.49 -4.14
CA ASP A 76 -25.62 -10.01 -5.05
C ASP A 76 -25.20 -9.76 -6.50
N SER A 77 -24.00 -10.25 -6.88
CA SER A 77 -23.67 -10.54 -8.26
C SER A 77 -24.63 -11.63 -8.71
N LEU A 78 -25.83 -11.22 -9.11
CA LEU A 78 -26.92 -12.11 -9.52
C LEU A 78 -26.44 -12.88 -10.77
N ILE A 79 -25.98 -14.11 -10.55
CA ILE A 79 -25.61 -15.04 -11.61
C ILE A 79 -26.93 -15.55 -12.22
N GLU A 80 -27.44 -14.85 -13.25
CA GLU A 80 -28.58 -15.34 -14.03
C GLU A 80 -28.07 -16.40 -15.01
N ALA A 81 -28.39 -17.67 -14.71
CA ALA A 81 -28.14 -18.79 -15.58
C ALA A 81 -29.45 -19.51 -15.89
N ARG A 82 -29.69 -19.81 -17.17
CA ARG A 82 -30.92 -20.48 -17.65
C ARG A 82 -30.70 -21.96 -17.96
N SER A 83 -29.47 -22.44 -17.83
CA SER A 83 -29.07 -23.84 -18.00
C SER A 83 -28.04 -24.25 -16.94
N VAL A 84 -27.92 -25.56 -16.69
CA VAL A 84 -26.96 -26.14 -15.73
C VAL A 84 -25.52 -25.85 -16.14
N GLU A 85 -25.16 -26.06 -17.41
CA GLU A 85 -23.83 -25.74 -17.92
C GLU A 85 -23.48 -24.24 -17.80
N GLU A 86 -24.45 -23.36 -17.98
CA GLU A 86 -24.25 -21.91 -17.88
C GLU A 86 -23.97 -21.49 -16.44
N ALA A 87 -24.68 -22.09 -15.47
CA ALA A 87 -24.42 -21.86 -14.05
C ALA A 87 -23.01 -22.32 -13.66
N ILE A 88 -22.59 -23.49 -14.13
CA ILE A 88 -21.24 -24.02 -13.86
C ILE A 88 -20.17 -23.11 -14.47
N ALA A 89 -20.35 -22.65 -15.71
CA ALA A 89 -19.39 -21.77 -16.37
C ALA A 89 -19.24 -20.41 -15.67
N GLN A 90 -20.36 -19.80 -15.21
CA GLN A 90 -20.32 -18.50 -14.52
C GLN A 90 -19.78 -18.61 -13.08
N MET A 91 -19.97 -19.75 -12.40
CA MET A 91 -19.41 -20.01 -11.07
C MET A 91 -17.95 -20.50 -11.12
N CYS A 92 -17.47 -20.94 -12.29
CA CYS A 92 -16.10 -21.40 -12.45
C CYS A 92 -15.15 -20.21 -12.47
N VAL A 93 -14.34 -20.08 -11.42
CA VAL A 93 -13.16 -19.20 -11.45
C VAL A 93 -12.19 -19.80 -12.46
N THR A 94 -12.19 -19.28 -13.69
CA THR A 94 -11.25 -19.74 -14.71
C THR A 94 -9.82 -19.56 -14.21
N ASP A 95 -9.00 -20.61 -14.23
CA ASP A 95 -7.57 -20.60 -13.88
C ASP A 95 -6.70 -19.68 -14.76
N ASN A 96 -7.31 -18.90 -15.66
CA ASN A 96 -6.67 -17.91 -16.52
C ASN A 96 -6.48 -16.55 -15.79
N LEU A 97 -6.04 -16.57 -14.53
CA LEU A 97 -5.48 -15.36 -13.93
C LEU A 97 -4.16 -15.02 -14.66
N PRO A 98 -3.85 -13.74 -14.90
CA PRO A 98 -2.56 -13.34 -15.45
C PRO A 98 -1.44 -14.00 -14.63
N PRO A 99 -0.37 -14.52 -15.26
CA PRO A 99 0.70 -15.22 -14.56
C PRO A 99 1.19 -14.35 -13.42
N ASP A 100 0.97 -14.84 -12.20
CA ASP A 100 1.21 -14.11 -10.96
C ASP A 100 2.65 -13.62 -10.92
N ARG A 101 2.81 -12.30 -10.96
CA ARG A 101 4.11 -11.63 -11.04
C ARG A 101 4.92 -11.75 -9.74
N HIS A 102 4.33 -12.29 -8.67
CA HIS A 102 5.00 -12.46 -7.39
C HIS A 102 5.79 -13.78 -7.32
N PRO A 103 7.12 -13.73 -7.10
CA PRO A 103 7.96 -14.94 -6.99
C PRO A 103 7.52 -15.86 -5.84
N GLU A 104 7.07 -15.29 -4.73
CA GLU A 104 6.56 -16.04 -3.57
C GLU A 104 5.27 -16.80 -3.89
N ARG A 105 4.38 -16.20 -4.69
CA ARG A 105 3.12 -16.83 -5.09
C ARG A 105 3.34 -17.90 -6.16
N ARG A 106 4.28 -17.69 -7.08
CA ARG A 106 4.74 -18.73 -8.03
C ARG A 106 5.36 -19.94 -7.32
N LEU A 107 6.12 -19.71 -6.26
CA LEU A 107 6.71 -20.77 -5.45
C LEU A 107 5.63 -21.67 -4.84
N LYS A 108 4.61 -21.05 -4.24
CA LYS A 108 3.49 -21.78 -3.61
C LYS A 108 2.60 -22.47 -4.63
N ALA A 109 2.33 -21.83 -5.76
CA ALA A 109 1.52 -22.40 -6.84
C ALA A 109 2.21 -23.60 -7.51
N SER A 110 3.49 -23.46 -7.87
CA SER A 110 4.29 -24.55 -8.45
C SER A 110 4.45 -25.72 -7.48
N PHE A 111 4.68 -25.46 -6.19
CA PHE A 111 4.71 -26.52 -5.18
C PHE A 111 3.37 -27.24 -5.06
N LYS A 112 2.24 -26.50 -5.03
CA LYS A 112 0.91 -27.09 -4.93
C LYS A 112 0.58 -27.97 -6.15
N ALA A 113 0.89 -27.51 -7.36
CA ALA A 113 0.69 -28.30 -8.58
C ALA A 113 1.52 -29.60 -8.57
N PHE A 114 2.78 -29.52 -8.08
CA PHE A 114 3.65 -30.69 -7.93
C PHE A 114 3.15 -31.64 -6.82
N GLU A 115 2.66 -31.10 -5.71
CA GLU A 115 2.07 -31.87 -4.61
C GLU A 115 0.87 -32.67 -5.10
N GLU A 116 -0.07 -32.06 -5.81
CA GLU A 116 -1.27 -32.74 -6.32
C GLU A 116 -0.94 -33.85 -7.34
N ALA A 117 0.12 -33.68 -8.13
CA ALA A 117 0.56 -34.69 -9.11
C ALA A 117 1.33 -35.87 -8.47
N GLU A 118 2.20 -35.60 -7.49
CA GLU A 118 3.09 -36.61 -6.91
C GLU A 118 2.49 -37.32 -5.69
N LEU A 119 1.56 -36.68 -4.97
CA LEU A 119 0.87 -37.28 -3.83
C LEU A 119 0.16 -38.61 -4.16
N PRO A 120 -0.63 -38.74 -5.25
CA PRO A 120 -1.25 -40.03 -5.59
C PRO A 120 -0.21 -41.10 -5.95
N ARG A 121 0.84 -40.74 -6.73
CA ARG A 121 1.92 -41.68 -7.09
C ARG A 121 2.64 -42.24 -5.88
N LEU A 122 2.98 -41.38 -4.92
CA LEU A 122 3.66 -41.78 -3.70
C LEU A 122 2.78 -42.65 -2.78
N LYS A 123 1.47 -42.41 -2.78
CA LYS A 123 0.50 -43.25 -2.04
C LYS A 123 0.39 -44.65 -2.64
N GLU A 124 0.48 -44.77 -3.96
CA GLU A 124 0.50 -46.06 -4.66
C GLU A 124 1.81 -46.81 -4.45
N ASP A 125 2.96 -46.12 -4.53
CA ASP A 125 4.27 -46.72 -4.36
C ASP A 125 4.56 -47.19 -2.93
N LYS A 126 4.12 -46.42 -1.94
CA LYS A 126 4.41 -46.69 -0.52
C LYS A 126 3.17 -46.49 0.36
N PRO A 127 2.15 -47.34 0.23
CA PRO A 127 0.98 -47.25 1.08
C PRO A 127 1.36 -47.40 2.56
N GLY A 128 0.73 -46.60 3.43
CA GLY A 128 0.91 -46.70 4.89
C GLY A 128 1.77 -45.61 5.54
N LEU A 129 2.36 -44.66 4.79
CA LEU A 129 2.95 -43.47 5.39
C LEU A 129 1.88 -42.44 5.81
N THR A 130 2.23 -41.64 6.81
CA THR A 130 1.40 -40.50 7.25
C THR A 130 1.44 -39.37 6.22
N HIS A 131 0.39 -38.55 6.18
CA HIS A 131 0.28 -37.43 5.25
C HIS A 131 1.46 -36.44 5.35
N THR A 132 1.97 -36.22 6.56
CA THR A 132 3.13 -35.36 6.82
C THR A 132 4.40 -35.93 6.19
N GLN A 133 4.63 -37.25 6.27
CA GLN A 133 5.81 -37.89 5.67
C GLN A 133 5.78 -37.81 4.14
N TYR A 134 4.62 -37.95 3.51
CA TYR A 134 4.49 -37.73 2.07
C TYR A 134 4.82 -36.28 1.71
N LYS A 135 4.30 -35.30 2.45
CA LYS A 135 4.63 -33.89 2.24
C LYS A 135 6.13 -33.61 2.34
N ASP A 136 6.82 -34.17 3.33
CA ASP A 136 8.27 -34.01 3.47
C ASP A 136 9.04 -34.62 2.29
N MET A 137 8.58 -35.76 1.78
CA MET A 137 9.19 -36.43 0.63
C MET A 137 8.95 -35.65 -0.68
N ILE A 138 7.72 -35.18 -0.90
CA ILE A 138 7.34 -34.31 -2.02
C ILE A 138 8.16 -33.03 -1.97
N TRP A 139 8.31 -32.40 -0.80
CA TRP A 139 9.13 -31.19 -0.63
C TRP A 139 10.61 -31.43 -1.01
N LYS A 140 11.18 -32.58 -0.66
CA LYS A 140 12.55 -32.96 -1.04
C LYS A 140 12.68 -33.17 -2.56
N LEU A 141 11.71 -33.82 -3.18
CA LEU A 141 11.68 -34.05 -4.63
C LEU A 141 11.51 -32.71 -5.38
N TRP A 142 10.58 -31.88 -4.92
CA TRP A 142 10.30 -30.58 -5.52
C TRP A 142 11.49 -29.61 -5.46
N LYS A 143 12.26 -29.58 -4.35
CA LYS A 143 13.49 -28.78 -4.28
C LYS A 143 14.50 -29.12 -5.38
N LYS A 144 14.52 -30.37 -5.85
CA LYS A 144 15.38 -30.86 -6.93
C LYS A 144 14.70 -30.80 -8.31
N SER A 145 13.40 -30.55 -8.37
CA SER A 145 12.63 -30.54 -9.61
C SER A 145 12.96 -29.30 -10.46
N PRO A 146 12.95 -29.42 -11.80
CA PRO A 146 13.01 -28.26 -12.70
C PRO A 146 11.80 -27.32 -12.59
N ASP A 147 10.70 -27.78 -11.97
CA ASP A 147 9.48 -26.99 -11.74
C ASP A 147 9.61 -25.97 -10.61
N ASN A 148 10.69 -26.04 -9.82
CA ASN A 148 10.98 -25.04 -8.81
C ASN A 148 11.56 -23.78 -9.47
N PRO A 149 10.88 -22.62 -9.42
CA PRO A 149 11.37 -21.37 -10.03
C PRO A 149 12.74 -20.91 -9.51
N LEU A 150 13.13 -21.36 -8.31
CA LEU A 150 14.46 -21.07 -7.74
C LEU A 150 15.60 -21.78 -8.51
N ASN A 151 15.33 -22.94 -9.11
CA ASN A 151 16.30 -23.70 -9.90
C ASN A 151 16.44 -23.17 -11.34
N GLN A 152 15.48 -22.37 -11.81
CA GLN A 152 15.51 -21.76 -13.14
C GLN A 152 16.35 -20.47 -13.17
N SER A 153 16.47 -19.79 -12.03
CA SER A 153 17.22 -18.54 -11.89
C SER A 153 18.74 -18.75 -11.87
N SER A 154 19.20 -19.97 -11.57
CA SER A 154 20.62 -20.36 -11.57
C SER A 154 21.15 -20.77 -12.95
N LEU A 155 20.27 -20.97 -13.94
CA LEU A 155 20.61 -21.39 -15.30
C LEU A 155 20.64 -20.22 -16.31
N LEU A 156 20.79 -18.97 -15.87
CA LEU A 156 21.14 -17.89 -16.79
C LEU A 156 22.64 -18.00 -17.13
N PRO A 157 22.99 -18.30 -18.39
CA PRO A 157 24.38 -18.27 -18.81
C PRO A 157 24.85 -16.82 -18.72
N ILE A 158 25.99 -16.64 -18.06
CA ILE A 158 26.75 -15.40 -18.06
C ILE A 158 27.13 -15.15 -19.53
N LEU A 159 26.35 -14.32 -20.22
CA LEU A 159 26.68 -13.85 -21.55
C LEU A 159 27.82 -12.81 -21.38
N ASN A 160 29.05 -13.26 -21.62
CA ASN A 160 30.20 -12.42 -21.94
C ASN A 160 30.31 -12.29 -23.46
#